data_AF-A0A517U2H2-F1
#
_entry.id   AF-A0A517U2H2-F1
#
_cell.length_a   1.000
_cell.length_b   1.000
_cell.length_c   1.000
_cell.angle_alpha   90.00
_cell.angle_beta   90.00
_cell.angle_gamma   90.00
#
_symmetry.space_group_name_H-M   'P 1'
#
loop_
_entity.id
_entity.type
_entity.pdbx_description
1 polymer ?
#
loop_
_entity_poly.entity_id
_entity_poly.type
_entity_poly.pdbx_seq_one_letter_code
_entity_poly.pdbx_strand_id
1 'polypeptide(L)'
;MGSDHFRAIAAMQGRLKAARCRFSEDEYADAQRALEQLSSYELSTLQDIAPSAAGDKSWAPITDFVGDDDSPDDMTAVSAAASRLEAMGLIESESPAAGDEARIDLMRYRATDLGRRFVNAVRSD
;
A
#
# COMPACT_ATOMS: atom_id res chain seq x y z
N MET A 1 -5.83 17.46 17.75
CA MET A 1 -5.77 16.58 16.56
C MET A 1 -5.62 15.10 16.93
N GLY A 2 -6.30 14.59 17.97
CA GLY A 2 -6.10 13.20 18.43
C GLY A 2 -7.26 12.24 18.14
N SER A 3 -8.52 12.69 18.17
CA SER A 3 -9.68 11.80 18.17
C SER A 3 -9.97 11.10 16.84
N ASP A 4 -9.71 11.77 15.72
CA ASP A 4 -10.21 11.32 14.42
C ASP A 4 -9.33 10.23 13.82
N HIS A 5 -8.02 10.32 14.06
CA HIS A 5 -7.05 9.29 13.68
C HIS A 5 -7.29 7.97 14.43
N PHE A 6 -7.49 8.02 15.75
CA PHE A 6 -7.80 6.82 16.54
C PHE A 6 -9.15 6.20 16.14
N ARG A 7 -10.16 7.01 15.84
CA ARG A 7 -11.45 6.53 15.33
C ARG A 7 -11.32 5.85 13.97
N ALA A 8 -10.51 6.39 13.07
CA ALA A 8 -10.25 5.79 11.76
C ALA A 8 -9.56 4.43 11.90
N ILE A 9 -8.53 4.32 12.75
CA ILE A 9 -7.84 3.04 13.02
C ILE A 9 -8.80 2.02 13.62
N ALA A 10 -9.58 2.40 14.64
CA ALA A 10 -10.55 1.49 15.25
C ALA A 10 -11.61 1.00 14.23
N ALA A 11 -12.07 1.88 13.34
CA ALA A 11 -12.98 1.50 12.26
C ALA A 11 -12.31 0.55 11.25
N MET A 12 -11.04 0.78 10.88
CA MET A 12 -10.28 -0.13 10.02
C MET A 12 -10.07 -1.50 10.68
N GLN A 13 -9.75 -1.55 11.97
CA GLN A 13 -9.60 -2.80 12.73
C GLN A 13 -10.92 -3.57 12.79
N GLY A 14 -12.05 -2.86 13.02
CA GLY A 14 -13.38 -3.46 13.01
C GLY A 14 -13.71 -4.09 11.65
N ARG A 15 -13.38 -3.41 10.55
CA ARG A 15 -13.61 -3.90 9.18
C ARG A 15 -12.70 -5.08 8.83
N LEU A 16 -11.42 -5.01 9.17
CA LEU A 16 -10.49 -6.13 9.01
C LEU A 16 -10.98 -7.37 9.77
N LYS A 17 -11.43 -7.20 11.02
CA LYS A 17 -12.02 -8.26 11.84
C LYS A 17 -13.27 -8.88 11.20
N ALA A 18 -14.15 -8.06 10.61
CA ALA A 18 -15.31 -8.55 9.88
C ALA A 18 -14.92 -9.34 8.61
N ALA A 19 -13.79 -9.00 8.00
CA ALA A 19 -13.25 -9.67 6.82
C ALA A 19 -12.37 -10.89 7.13
N ARG A 20 -12.22 -11.31 8.39
CA ARG A 20 -11.31 -12.39 8.82
C ARG A 20 -11.45 -13.68 8.01
N CYS A 21 -12.66 -14.04 7.56
CA CYS A 21 -12.89 -15.25 6.75
C CYS A 21 -12.23 -15.24 5.36
N ARG A 22 -11.68 -14.09 4.91
CA ARG A 22 -10.98 -13.92 3.62
C ARG A 22 -9.47 -14.14 3.70
N PHE A 23 -8.96 -14.42 4.91
CA PHE A 23 -7.54 -14.56 5.22
C PHE A 23 -7.31 -15.91 5.89
N SER A 24 -6.12 -16.49 5.68
CA SER A 24 -5.61 -17.51 6.61
C SER A 24 -5.32 -16.89 7.99
N GLU A 25 -5.04 -17.72 9.00
CA GLU A 25 -4.69 -17.19 10.33
C GLU A 25 -3.40 -16.34 10.30
N ASP A 26 -2.40 -16.79 9.55
CA ASP A 26 -1.13 -16.07 9.37
C ASP A 26 -1.34 -14.76 8.60
N GLU A 27 -2.07 -14.81 7.48
CA GLU A 27 -2.38 -13.63 6.67
C GLU A 27 -3.19 -12.59 7.47
N TYR A 28 -4.11 -13.05 8.33
CA TYR A 28 -4.89 -12.17 9.19
C TYR A 28 -4.00 -11.52 10.25
N ALA A 29 -3.09 -12.27 10.86
CA ALA A 29 -2.13 -11.75 11.83
C ALA A 29 -1.18 -10.72 11.20
N ASP A 30 -0.71 -10.98 9.98
CA ASP A 30 0.12 -10.06 9.20
C ASP A 30 -0.64 -8.78 8.83
N ALA A 31 -1.89 -8.92 8.39
CA ALA A 31 -2.78 -7.79 8.10
C ALA A 31 -3.06 -6.93 9.35
N GLN A 32 -3.28 -7.55 10.52
CA GLN A 32 -3.43 -6.81 11.77
C GLN A 32 -2.15 -6.05 12.14
N ARG A 33 -0.99 -6.71 12.04
CA ARG A 33 0.31 -6.07 12.31
C ARG A 33 0.59 -4.92 11.35
N ALA A 34 0.22 -5.05 10.07
CA ALA A 34 0.34 -3.98 9.08
C ALA A 34 -0.53 -2.78 9.48
N LEU A 35 -1.79 -2.99 9.84
CA LEU A 35 -2.69 -1.89 10.22
C LEU A 35 -2.23 -1.12 11.46
N GLU A 36 -1.51 -1.77 12.38
CA GLU A 36 -0.97 -1.14 13.59
C GLU A 36 0.34 -0.39 13.34
N GLN A 37 1.11 -0.76 12.31
CA GLN A 37 2.43 -0.23 12.03
C GLN A 37 2.47 0.81 10.91
N LEU A 38 1.54 0.71 9.95
CA LEU A 38 1.51 1.62 8.81
C LEU A 38 1.08 3.03 9.24
N SER A 39 1.84 4.01 8.79
CA SER A 39 1.47 5.41 8.86
C SER A 39 0.28 5.71 7.93
N SER A 40 -0.35 6.88 8.13
CA SER A 40 -1.44 7.32 7.24
C SER A 40 -0.98 7.49 5.79
N TYR A 41 0.28 7.90 5.59
CA TYR A 41 0.87 8.06 4.26
C TYR A 41 1.09 6.70 3.58
N GLU A 42 1.74 5.74 4.25
CA GLU A 42 1.97 4.40 3.68
C GLU A 42 0.65 3.68 3.37
N LEU A 43 -0.38 3.86 4.21
CA LEU A 43 -1.71 3.33 3.93
C LEU A 43 -2.35 3.99 2.70
N SER A 44 -2.18 5.31 2.51
CA SER A 44 -2.63 6.00 1.30
C SER A 44 -1.92 5.46 0.07
N THR A 45 -0.58 5.40 0.11
CA THR A 45 0.23 4.85 -0.99
C THR A 45 -0.19 3.42 -1.35
N LEU A 46 -0.49 2.58 -0.35
CA LEU A 46 -1.00 1.24 -0.61
C LEU A 46 -2.38 1.25 -1.28
N GLN A 47 -3.27 2.17 -0.92
CA GLN A 47 -4.59 2.30 -1.55
C GLN A 47 -4.51 2.79 -2.99
N ASP A 48 -3.50 3.62 -3.30
CA ASP A 48 -3.22 4.11 -4.64
C ASP A 48 -2.64 2.99 -5.53
N ILE A 49 -1.68 2.20 -5.00
CA ILE A 49 -1.10 1.04 -5.69
C ILE A 49 -2.11 -0.12 -5.84
N ALA A 50 -3.03 -0.27 -4.89
CA ALA A 50 -4.03 -1.34 -4.85
C ALA A 50 -5.46 -0.77 -4.96
N PRO A 51 -5.85 -0.18 -6.09
CA PRO A 51 -7.19 0.38 -6.24
C PRO A 51 -8.24 -0.72 -6.06
N SER A 52 -9.36 -0.37 -5.42
CA SER A 52 -10.41 -1.33 -5.04
C SER A 52 -11.12 -1.96 -6.26
N ALA A 53 -10.99 -1.36 -7.45
CA ALA A 53 -11.47 -1.91 -8.71
C ALA A 53 -10.74 -3.22 -9.03
N ALA A 54 -11.43 -4.33 -8.79
CA ALA A 54 -10.89 -5.68 -8.84
C ALA A 54 -10.19 -6.01 -10.17
N GLY A 55 -8.96 -6.52 -10.08
CA GLY A 55 -8.34 -7.33 -11.13
C GLY A 55 -7.11 -6.72 -11.79
N ASP A 56 -6.79 -5.45 -11.55
CA ASP A 56 -5.57 -4.88 -12.11
C ASP A 56 -4.34 -5.41 -11.35
N LYS A 57 -3.60 -6.30 -12.01
CA LYS A 57 -2.29 -6.82 -11.58
C LYS A 57 -1.15 -6.18 -12.37
N SER A 58 -1.44 -5.12 -13.13
CA SER A 58 -0.44 -4.43 -13.91
C SER A 58 0.54 -3.69 -13.01
N TRP A 59 1.75 -3.52 -13.56
CA TRP A 59 2.79 -2.71 -12.97
C TRP A 59 2.54 -1.25 -13.31
N ALA A 60 2.32 -0.42 -12.30
CA ALA A 60 2.13 1.01 -12.44
C ALA A 60 3.44 1.76 -12.09
N PRO A 61 3.87 2.73 -12.92
CA PRO A 61 5.05 3.55 -12.65
C PRO A 61 4.86 4.44 -11.42
N ILE A 62 5.96 4.83 -10.77
CA ILE A 62 5.93 5.71 -9.60
C ILE A 62 5.24 7.05 -9.87
N THR A 63 5.31 7.54 -11.11
CA THR A 63 4.67 8.76 -11.60
C THR A 63 3.15 8.74 -11.42
N ASP A 64 2.53 7.56 -11.37
CA ASP A 64 1.08 7.42 -11.16
C ASP A 64 0.67 7.68 -9.70
N PHE A 65 1.62 7.74 -8.77
CA PHE A 65 1.40 7.85 -7.32
C PHE A 65 1.93 9.16 -6.72
N VAL A 66 2.60 9.98 -7.53
CA VAL A 66 3.05 11.31 -7.16
C VAL A 66 2.11 12.35 -7.75
N GLY A 67 2.13 13.57 -7.22
CA GLY A 67 1.27 14.65 -7.71
C GLY A 67 1.62 15.11 -9.13
N ASP A 68 0.86 16.06 -9.66
CA ASP A 68 0.95 16.57 -11.04
C ASP A 68 2.33 17.14 -11.46
N ASP A 69 3.24 17.37 -10.52
CA ASP A 69 4.57 17.96 -10.76
C ASP A 69 5.71 16.94 -10.78
N ASP A 70 5.43 15.65 -10.57
CA ASP A 70 6.41 14.56 -10.57
C ASP A 70 7.67 14.91 -9.73
N SER A 71 7.46 15.58 -8.58
CA SER A 71 8.58 16.10 -7.82
C SER A 71 9.50 14.98 -7.31
N PRO A 72 10.85 15.15 -7.36
CA PRO A 72 11.78 14.14 -6.85
C PRO A 72 11.59 13.81 -5.36
N ASP A 73 11.14 14.78 -4.58
CA ASP A 73 10.88 14.61 -3.14
C ASP A 73 9.66 13.70 -2.92
N ASP A 74 8.59 13.88 -3.71
CA ASP A 74 7.40 13.02 -3.65
C ASP A 74 7.72 11.60 -4.12
N MET A 75 8.50 11.46 -5.20
CA MET A 75 8.97 10.14 -5.67
C MET A 75 9.81 9.44 -4.59
N THR A 76 10.66 10.18 -3.89
CA THR A 76 11.44 9.65 -2.77
C THR A 76 10.53 9.19 -1.63
N ALA A 77 9.50 9.98 -1.30
CA ALA A 77 8.52 9.63 -0.27
C ALA A 77 7.70 8.38 -0.64
N VAL A 78 7.17 8.31 -1.87
CA VAL A 78 6.46 7.13 -2.39
C VAL A 78 7.38 5.91 -2.40
N SER A 79 8.62 6.04 -2.87
CA SER A 79 9.58 4.93 -2.88
C SER A 79 9.87 4.43 -1.47
N ALA A 80 10.04 5.32 -0.50
CA ALA A 80 10.27 4.94 0.90
C ALA A 80 9.06 4.20 1.50
N ALA A 81 7.85 4.67 1.23
CA ALA A 81 6.62 3.98 1.63
C ALA A 81 6.49 2.63 0.95
N ALA A 82 6.77 2.54 -0.35
CA ALA A 82 6.74 1.31 -1.13
C ALA A 82 7.72 0.26 -0.57
N SER A 83 8.95 0.63 -0.21
CA SER A 83 9.91 -0.30 0.43
C SER A 83 9.38 -0.87 1.75
N ARG A 84 8.64 -0.07 2.54
CA ARG A 84 8.01 -0.55 3.78
C ARG A 84 6.86 -1.52 3.51
N LEU A 85 6.04 -1.22 2.52
CA LEU A 85 4.92 -2.06 2.09
C LEU A 85 5.41 -3.40 1.48
N GLU A 86 6.51 -3.37 0.73
CA GLU A 86 7.15 -4.56 0.16
C GLU A 86 7.74 -5.46 1.26
N ALA A 87 8.38 -4.87 2.27
CA ALA A 87 8.87 -5.63 3.43
C ALA A 87 7.75 -6.33 4.22
N MET A 88 6.51 -5.84 4.11
CA MET A 88 5.30 -6.47 4.69
C MET A 88 4.60 -7.42 3.72
N GLY A 89 5.11 -7.61 2.50
CA GLY A 89 4.51 -8.48 1.48
C GLY A 89 3.19 -7.94 0.89
N LEU A 90 2.91 -6.65 1.04
CA LEU A 90 1.65 -6.03 0.56
C LEU A 90 1.76 -5.56 -0.90
N ILE A 91 2.97 -5.25 -1.35
CA ILE A 91 3.27 -4.89 -2.75
C ILE A 91 4.51 -5.65 -3.23
N GLU A 92 4.75 -5.58 -4.54
CA GLU A 92 6.01 -5.93 -5.18
C GLU A 92 6.56 -4.68 -5.89
N SER A 93 7.88 -4.55 -5.95
CA SER A 93 8.57 -3.51 -6.72
C SER A 93 9.34 -4.10 -7.92
N GLU A 94 9.40 -3.35 -9.01
CA GLU A 94 10.23 -3.64 -10.18
C GLU A 94 11.24 -2.50 -10.33
N SER A 95 12.53 -2.83 -10.12
CA SER A 95 13.63 -1.90 -10.34
C SER A 95 13.83 -1.61 -11.83
N PRO A 96 14.40 -0.44 -12.18
CA PRO A 96 14.81 -0.14 -13.54
C PRO A 96 15.80 -1.17 -14.09
N ALA A 97 15.89 -1.25 -15.41
CA ALA A 97 16.87 -2.09 -16.09
C ALA A 97 18.32 -1.70 -15.71
N ALA A 98 19.25 -2.64 -15.87
CA ALA A 98 20.66 -2.41 -15.59
C ALA A 98 21.20 -1.23 -16.42
N GLY A 99 21.83 -0.26 -15.76
CA GLY A 99 22.26 1.03 -16.34
C GLY A 99 21.37 2.22 -15.99
N ASP A 100 20.16 1.99 -15.47
CA ASP A 100 19.21 3.02 -15.04
C ASP A 100 18.87 2.90 -13.54
N GLU A 101 19.68 2.22 -12.73
CA GLU A 101 19.35 1.90 -11.33
C GLU A 101 19.16 3.14 -10.42
N ALA A 102 19.71 4.29 -10.82
CA ALA A 102 19.52 5.56 -10.11
C ALA A 102 18.21 6.28 -10.47
N ARG A 103 17.47 5.82 -11.48
CA ARG A 103 16.26 6.45 -12.01
C ARG A 103 15.03 6.00 -11.22
N ILE A 104 14.76 6.71 -10.12
CA ILE A 104 13.58 6.47 -9.28
C ILE A 104 12.28 6.62 -10.09
N ASP A 105 12.25 7.55 -11.05
CA ASP A 105 11.11 7.79 -11.95
C ASP A 105 10.73 6.60 -12.85
N LEU A 106 11.62 5.61 -12.97
CA LEU A 106 11.38 4.37 -13.71
C LEU A 106 10.95 3.20 -12.82
N MET A 107 10.88 3.39 -11.51
CA MET A 107 10.38 2.38 -10.56
C MET A 107 8.91 2.08 -10.85
N ARG A 108 8.54 0.81 -10.70
CA ARG A 108 7.14 0.37 -10.86
C ARG A 108 6.70 -0.47 -9.67
N TYR A 109 5.43 -0.37 -9.33
CA TYR A 109 4.84 -1.08 -8.21
C TYR A 109 3.58 -1.81 -8.63
N ARG A 110 3.28 -2.91 -7.94
CA ARG A 110 1.99 -3.59 -8.03
C ARG A 110 1.60 -4.16 -6.67
N ALA A 111 0.31 -4.20 -6.38
CA ALA A 111 -0.18 -4.85 -5.17
C ALA A 111 -0.04 -6.38 -5.24
N THR A 112 0.25 -7.01 -4.10
CA THR A 112 0.12 -8.47 -3.97
C THR A 112 -1.35 -8.87 -3.80
N ASP A 113 -1.65 -10.17 -3.87
CA ASP A 113 -3.00 -10.67 -3.54
C ASP A 113 -3.35 -10.43 -2.06
N LEU A 114 -2.35 -10.37 -1.17
CA LEU A 114 -2.54 -9.98 0.23
C LEU A 114 -2.83 -8.48 0.35
N GLY A 115 -2.03 -7.62 -0.30
CA GLY A 115 -2.22 -6.17 -0.28
C GLY A 115 -3.59 -5.74 -0.78
N ARG A 116 -4.06 -6.33 -1.90
CA ARG A 116 -5.42 -6.09 -2.42
C ARG A 116 -6.50 -6.50 -1.43
N ARG A 117 -6.41 -7.71 -0.86
CA ARG A 117 -7.39 -8.18 0.13
C ARG A 117 -7.38 -7.32 1.39
N PHE A 118 -6.20 -6.89 1.83
CA PHE A 118 -6.03 -5.96 2.95
C PHE A 118 -6.74 -4.63 2.66
N VAL A 119 -6.43 -3.96 1.55
CA VAL A 119 -7.07 -2.68 1.18
C VAL A 119 -8.59 -2.84 1.05
N ASN A 120 -9.07 -3.89 0.40
CA ASN A 120 -10.50 -4.18 0.27
C ASN A 120 -11.17 -4.53 1.60
N ALA A 121 -10.42 -5.01 2.59
CA ALA A 121 -10.93 -5.29 3.93
C ALA A 121 -10.99 -4.03 4.80
N VAL A 122 -10.09 -3.06 4.61
CA VAL A 122 -10.01 -1.86 5.45
C VAL A 122 -10.63 -0.61 4.84
N ARG A 123 -10.92 -0.58 3.53
CA ARG A 123 -11.74 0.47 2.91
C ARG A 123 -13.22 0.27 3.26
N SER A 124 -13.92 1.40 3.39
CA SER A 124 -15.39 1.44 3.38
C SER A 124 -15.75 1.92 2.00
N ASP A 125 -16.55 1.15 1.28
CA ASP A 125 -17.48 1.76 0.34
C ASP A 125 -18.49 2.61 1.10
#